data_AF-A0AAW5BP23-F1
#
_entry.id   AF-A0AAW5BP23-F1
#
_cell.length_a   1.000
_cell.length_b   1.000
_cell.length_c   1.000
_cell.angle_alpha   90.00
_cell.angle_beta   90.00
_cell.angle_gamma   90.00
#
_symmetry.space_group_name_H-M   'P 1'
#
loop_
_entity.id
_entity.type
_entity.pdbx_description
1 polymer ?
#
loop_
_entity_poly.entity_id
_entity_poly.type
_entity_poly.pdbx_seq_one_letter_code
_entity_poly.pdbx_strand_id
1 'polypeptide(L)' 'DDKGKEKSYLISYDKNKSKDITLILNGYADPKYDYDKLLNPLIETVKVIPVKETVDKWNQDSYGLVYYGKRNWGYNS' A
#
# COMPACT_ATOMS: atom_id res chain seq x y z
N ASP A 1 -1.68 -14.40 18.39
CA ASP A 1 -2.95 -14.94 18.90
C ASP A 1 -2.85 -16.43 18.73
N ASP A 2 -3.11 -17.16 19.81
CA ASP A 2 -2.96 -18.61 20.02
C ASP A 2 -3.81 -19.52 19.09
N LYS A 3 -4.16 -19.06 17.88
CA LYS A 3 -4.95 -19.83 16.90
C LYS A 3 -4.50 -19.71 15.44
N GLY A 4 -3.31 -19.16 15.17
CA GLY A 4 -2.78 -19.07 13.79
C GLY A 4 -3.63 -18.19 12.85
N LYS A 5 -4.49 -17.34 13.40
CA LYS A 5 -5.31 -16.41 12.62
C LYS A 5 -4.54 -15.12 12.40
N GLU A 6 -4.26 -14.81 11.15
CA GLU A 6 -3.63 -13.55 10.77
C GLU A 6 -4.61 -12.39 10.92
N LYS A 7 -4.12 -11.30 11.51
CA LYS A 7 -4.89 -10.06 11.64
C LYS A 7 -4.78 -9.29 10.33
N SER A 8 -5.91 -9.03 9.67
CA SER A 8 -5.93 -8.24 8.43
C SER A 8 -6.29 -6.77 8.69
N TYR A 9 -5.90 -5.92 7.74
CA TYR A 9 -6.30 -4.51 7.69
C TYR A 9 -6.96 -4.24 6.33
N LEU A 10 -8.13 -3.61 6.32
CA LEU A 10 -8.80 -3.16 5.10
C LEU A 10 -8.67 -1.64 4.98
N ILE A 11 -8.06 -1.18 3.90
CA ILE A 11 -8.03 0.23 3.51
C ILE A 11 -9.14 0.44 2.49
N SER A 12 -10.09 1.31 2.81
CA SER A 12 -11.20 1.66 1.92
C SER A 12 -11.27 3.18 1.72
N TYR A 13 -11.50 3.59 0.48
CA TYR A 13 -11.67 4.99 0.10
C TYR A 13 -12.78 5.10 -0.95
N ASP A 14 -13.80 5.91 -0.65
CA ASP A 14 -14.91 6.21 -1.55
C ASP A 14 -15.07 7.73 -1.68
N LYS A 15 -14.55 8.27 -2.78
CA LYS A 15 -14.53 9.72 -3.06
C LYS A 15 -15.91 10.37 -3.10
N ASN A 16 -16.97 9.59 -3.35
CA ASN A 16 -18.34 10.11 -3.41
C ASN A 16 -18.98 10.17 -2.01
N LYS A 17 -18.41 9.46 -1.03
CA LYS A 17 -18.92 9.40 0.35
C LYS A 17 -18.08 10.21 1.34
N SER A 18 -16.76 10.25 1.16
CA SER A 18 -15.87 10.98 2.06
C SER A 18 -14.58 11.42 1.38
N LYS A 19 -13.95 12.45 1.94
CA LYS A 19 -12.57 12.83 1.63
C LYS A 19 -11.56 11.98 2.43
N ASP A 20 -12.03 11.19 3.39
CA ASP A 20 -11.22 10.46 4.34
C ASP A 20 -11.02 8.99 3.93
N ILE A 21 -9.87 8.44 4.29
CA ILE A 21 -9.53 7.02 4.12
C ILE A 21 -9.95 6.26 5.38
N THR A 22 -10.71 5.18 5.21
CA THR A 22 -11.12 4.30 6.31
C THR A 22 -10.13 3.14 6.44
N LEU A 23 -9.55 2.99 7.63
CA LEU A 23 -8.69 1.87 7.99
C LEU A 23 -9.42 0.98 9.00
N ILE A 24 -9.82 -0.22 8.58
CA ILE A 24 -10.43 -1.22 9.46
C ILE A 24 -9.34 -2.19 9.90
N LEU A 25 -9.06 -2.23 11.19
CA LEU A 25 -8.05 -3.11 11.80
C LEU A 25 -8.71 -4.38 12.36
N ASN A 26 -7.98 -5.49 12.32
CA ASN A 26 -8.35 -6.78 12.97
C ASN A 26 -9.59 -7.46 12.36
N GLY A 27 -9.76 -7.38 11.04
CA GLY A 27 -10.73 -8.24 10.34
C GLY A 27 -10.25 -9.69 10.29
N TYR A 28 -11.18 -10.65 10.35
CA TYR A 28 -10.91 -12.04 10.00
C TYR A 28 -11.17 -12.21 8.50
N ALA A 29 -10.13 -12.51 7.73
CA ALA A 29 -10.23 -12.81 6.31
C ALA A 29 -9.70 -14.23 6.06
N ASP A 30 -10.24 -14.92 5.05
CA ASP A 30 -9.60 -16.07 4.39
C ASP A 30 -8.76 -15.52 3.23
N PRO A 31 -7.51 -15.11 3.49
CA PRO A 31 -6.84 -14.18 2.60
C PRO A 31 -6.09 -14.97 1.53
N LYS A 32 -6.54 -14.86 0.29
CA LYS A 32 -5.72 -15.19 -0.87
C LYS A 32 -4.68 -14.08 -1.04
N TYR A 33 -3.56 -14.18 -0.32
CA TYR A 33 -2.49 -13.20 -0.43
C TYR A 33 -1.79 -13.32 -1.78
N ASP A 34 -1.77 -12.21 -2.51
CA ASP A 34 -0.81 -12.00 -3.58
C ASP A 34 0.42 -11.34 -2.96
N TYR A 35 1.42 -12.16 -2.61
CA TYR A 35 2.67 -11.69 -1.99
C TYR A 35 3.41 -10.67 -2.86
N ASP A 36 3.22 -10.73 -4.18
CA ASP A 36 3.82 -9.76 -5.09
C ASP A 36 3.10 -8.40 -5.01
N LYS A 37 1.89 -8.31 -4.46
CA LYS A 37 1.11 -7.07 -4.32
C LYS A 37 1.04 -6.52 -2.90
N LEU A 38 1.90 -6.97 -1.99
CA LEU A 38 1.93 -6.45 -0.62
C LEU A 38 2.16 -4.93 -0.61
N LEU A 39 1.39 -4.21 0.22
CA LEU A 39 1.55 -2.77 0.45
C LEU A 39 2.72 -2.43 1.37
N ASN A 40 3.12 -3.36 2.25
CA ASN A 40 4.18 -3.13 3.23
C ASN A 40 5.52 -2.66 2.60
N PRO A 41 6.00 -3.27 1.50
CA PRO A 41 7.18 -2.77 0.78
C PRO A 41 7.06 -1.30 0.35
N LEU A 42 5.89 -0.84 -0.09
CA LEU A 42 5.69 0.57 -0.43
C LEU A 42 5.86 1.47 0.80
N ILE A 43 5.22 1.11 1.92
CA ILE A 43 5.28 1.90 3.16
C ILE A 43 6.72 1.97 3.68
N GLU A 44 7.44 0.85 3.69
CA GLU A 44 8.85 0.80 4.11
C GLU A 44 9.75 1.63 3.21
N THR A 45 9.52 1.57 1.89
CA THR A 45 10.29 2.36 0.91
C THR A 45 10.06 3.86 1.12
N VAL A 46 8.80 4.29 1.25
CA VAL A 46 8.44 5.71 1.42
C VAL A 46 9.04 6.30 2.71
N LYS A 47 9.25 5.49 3.76
CA LYS A 47 9.89 5.94 5.01
C LYS A 47 11.37 6.29 4.85
N VAL A 48 12.06 5.73 3.86
CA VAL A 48 13.52 5.88 3.72
C VAL A 48 13.93 6.71 2.50
N ILE A 49 13.05 6.86 1.50
CA ILE A 49 13.34 7.70 0.33
C ILE A 49 13.01 9.18 0.61
N PRO A 50 13.78 10.12 0.04
CA PRO A 50 13.55 11.56 0.20
C PRO A 50 12.39 12.04 -0.69
N VAL A 51 11.17 11.54 -0.44
CA VAL A 51 9.98 11.87 -1.26
C VAL A 51 9.76 13.37 -1.27
N LYS A 52 9.83 14.01 -0.10
CA LYS A 52 9.58 15.44 0.07
C LYS A 52 10.58 16.26 -0.74
N GLU A 53 11.89 16.01 -0.59
CA GLU A 53 12.90 16.75 -1.34
C GLU A 53 12.80 16.51 -2.86
N THR A 54 12.30 15.34 -3.27
CA THR A 54 12.10 15.01 -4.69
C THR A 54 10.95 15.81 -5.29
N VAL A 55 9.81 15.88 -4.59
CA VAL A 55 8.59 16.51 -5.10
C VAL A 55 8.53 18.02 -4.86
N ASP A 56 9.28 18.56 -3.89
CA ASP A 56 9.35 20.00 -3.61
C ASP A 56 9.74 20.83 -4.85
N LYS A 57 10.40 20.22 -5.84
CA LYS A 57 10.80 20.86 -7.09
C LYS A 57 9.70 20.93 -8.16
N TRP A 58 8.59 20.22 -7.97
CA TRP A 58 7.58 20.02 -9.03
C TRP A 58 6.48 21.09 -9.04
N ASN A 59 6.38 21.90 -7.98
CA ASN A 59 5.41 23.00 -7.84
C ASN A 59 3.97 22.57 -8.19
N GLN A 60 3.49 21.48 -7.57
CA GLN A 60 2.13 20.96 -7.76
C GLN A 60 1.35 21.01 -6.45
N ASP A 61 0.03 21.17 -6.56
CA ASP A 61 -0.87 21.21 -5.40
C ASP A 61 -1.09 19.82 -4.77
N SER A 62 -0.82 18.74 -5.52
CA SER A 62 -0.98 17.37 -5.05
C SER A 62 0.00 16.40 -5.72
N TYR A 63 0.34 15.32 -5.01
CA TYR A 63 1.26 14.30 -5.47
C TYR A 63 0.63 12.91 -5.32
N GLY A 64 0.91 12.03 -6.28
CA GLY A 64 0.45 10.65 -6.27
C GLY A 64 1.63 9.69 -6.39
N LEU A 65 1.59 8.59 -5.64
CA LEU A 65 2.53 7.49 -5.77
C LEU A 65 1.79 6.27 -6.31
N VAL A 66 2.23 5.76 -7.46
CA VAL A 66 1.67 4.58 -8.09
C VAL A 66 2.56 3.37 -7.79
N TYR A 67 1.97 2.33 -7.20
CA TYR A 67 2.67 1.11 -6.82
C TYR A 67 1.98 -0.12 -7.41
N TYR A 68 2.75 -0.92 -8.13
CA TYR A 68 2.26 -2.10 -8.85
C TYR A 68 2.66 -3.43 -8.20
N GLY A 69 3.36 -3.41 -7.06
CA GLY A 69 3.91 -4.61 -6.45
C GLY A 69 5.34 -4.94 -6.89
N LYS A 70 5.79 -6.15 -6.56
CA LYS A 70 7.06 -6.74 -6.97
C LYS A 70 7.08 -6.87 -8.49
N ARG A 71 8.09 -6.26 -9.10
CA ARG A 71 8.31 -6.38 -10.55
C ARG A 71 8.77 -7.80 -10.88
N ASN A 72 7.97 -8.51 -11.67
CA ASN A 72 8.36 -9.78 -12.27
C ASN A 72 8.96 -9.51 -13.65
N TRP A 73 10.20 -9.93 -13.87
CA TRP A 73 10.91 -9.71 -15.13
C TRP A 73 10.68 -10.83 -16.15
N GLY A 74 9.89 -11.85 -15.80
CA GLY A 74 9.83 -13.10 -16.55
C GLY A 74 11.12 -13.91 -16.37
N TYR A 75 11.06 -15.20 -16.72
CA TYR A 75 12.28 -15.97 -16.90
C TYR A 75 12.91 -15.54 -18.22
N ASN A 76 14.16 -15.08 -18.19
CA ASN A 76 15.03 -15.23 -19.34
C ASN A 76 15.35 -16.72 -19.40
N SER A 77 14.56 -17.47 -20.17
CA SER A 77 14.87 -18.85 -20.55
C SER A 77 16.23 -18.94 -21.21
#